data_AF-A0A484ZJB8-F1
#
_entry.id   AF-A0A484ZJB8-F1
#
_cell.length_a   1.000
_cell.length_b   1.000
_cell.length_c   1.000
_cell.angle_alpha   90.00
_cell.angle_beta   90.00
_cell.angle_gamma   90.00
#
_symmetry.space_group_name_H-M   'P 1'
#
loop_
_entity.id
_entity.type
_entity.pdbx_description
1 polymer ?
#
loop_
_entity_poly.entity_id
_entity_poly.type
_entity_poly.pdbx_seq_one_letter_code
_entity_poly.pdbx_strand_id
1 'polypeptide(L)'
;MGQSEQSLNYIDLQLASYPLNYALYYLRLTVTGAAADAEKLRQVTGGRGINALSIAGWLVELGQQDLALDLLTVLDNQETLPLYLRASLSKQNLSATEYQALLQQARDAFSHRVRFPNTLIEVQMLTALTECYFAQYLLGCFYYSKRNYAKAVALWERSAELEPGFAGVWRNLGVYAFNKQQNGDKAEQYLSRAVELSPHDARLLFELDYLRKLKGLAPQQRLAALEPYQSIVLKRDDLTAELISLLHICGKPELAARILSQRDFHPWEGGEGKITGQYLINLQRRAFDLLMNGQAQQAQALLQQALHYPENFGEGRLVGQTDNDLYYWLAVCAEALNDRTSARDFYQKAAQGSGQIGESKYYNDQPVDYLFYQGMAKAQLGQTQQAEQIFSQMLDWADKAKDRPFEADFFAVSLPDLVVLDSDGQHKHQQHCLFVKTLAYLGQGNTPQFNASLQQLLALNPNHDKAHLFSLLGNSLLARGN
;
A
#
# COMPACT_ATOMS: atom_id res chain seq x y z
N MET A 1 21.02 22.84 47.83
CA MET A 1 22.06 23.71 48.45
C MET A 1 21.65 25.19 48.52
N GLY A 2 20.45 25.60 48.10
CA GLY A 2 19.96 26.99 48.28
C GLY A 2 20.68 28.07 47.47
N GLN A 3 21.54 27.69 46.52
CA GLN A 3 22.38 28.61 45.73
C GLN A 3 21.71 28.95 44.39
N SER A 4 20.62 29.72 44.43
CA SER A 4 19.81 30.04 43.25
C SER A 4 20.58 30.86 42.20
N GLU A 5 21.41 31.81 42.62
CA GLU A 5 22.19 32.67 41.70
C GLU A 5 23.25 31.90 40.92
N GLN A 6 24.01 31.03 41.59
CA GLN A 6 25.01 30.19 40.94
C GLN A 6 24.37 29.20 39.96
N SER A 7 23.19 28.67 40.31
CA SER A 7 22.42 27.78 39.44
C SER A 7 21.97 28.50 38.16
N LEU A 8 21.44 29.72 38.28
CA LEU A 8 21.02 30.53 37.14
C LEU A 8 22.19 30.90 36.22
N ASN A 9 23.33 31.31 36.79
CA ASN A 9 24.53 31.61 36.01
C ASN A 9 25.04 30.39 35.23
N TYR A 10 25.02 29.21 35.84
CA TYR A 10 25.37 27.96 35.14
C TYR A 10 24.38 27.65 34.03
N ILE A 11 23.07 27.73 34.31
CA ILE A 11 22.02 27.46 33.32
C ILE A 11 22.15 28.42 32.12
N ASP A 12 22.37 29.71 32.35
CA ASP A 12 22.54 30.69 31.27
C ASP A 12 23.78 30.44 30.43
N LEU A 13 24.89 30.07 31.06
CA LEU A 13 26.11 29.66 30.34
C LEU A 13 25.85 28.43 29.47
N GLN A 14 25.13 27.43 29.99
CA GLN A 14 24.79 26.23 29.22
C GLN A 14 23.80 26.53 28.10
N LEU A 15 22.79 27.37 28.33
CA LEU A 15 21.81 27.76 27.31
C LEU A 15 22.44 28.54 26.16
N ALA A 16 23.52 29.28 26.40
CA ALA A 16 24.29 29.92 25.32
C ALA A 16 24.91 28.89 24.35
N SER A 17 25.30 27.71 24.88
CA SER A 17 25.89 26.61 24.09
C SER A 17 24.84 25.64 23.55
N TYR A 18 23.72 25.47 24.28
CA TYR A 18 22.66 24.51 24.00
C TYR A 18 21.28 25.20 24.01
N PRO A 19 21.01 26.11 23.07
CA PRO A 19 19.82 26.98 23.10
C PRO A 19 18.50 26.25 22.90
N LEU A 20 18.53 24.97 22.49
CA LEU A 20 17.36 24.11 22.29
C LEU A 20 17.18 23.05 23.41
N ASN A 21 18.01 23.09 24.45
CA ASN A 21 17.91 22.12 25.55
C ASN A 21 16.76 22.49 26.49
N TYR A 22 15.60 21.87 26.28
CA TYR A 22 14.39 22.09 27.05
C TYR A 22 14.51 21.73 28.54
N ALA A 23 15.46 20.87 28.94
CA ALA A 23 15.71 20.54 30.34
C ALA A 23 16.27 21.75 31.11
N LEU A 24 17.17 22.50 30.47
CA LEU A 24 17.77 23.70 31.07
C LEU A 24 16.73 24.81 31.25
N TYR A 25 15.83 25.00 30.28
CA TYR A 25 14.71 25.95 30.43
C TYR A 25 13.75 25.54 31.55
N TYR A 26 13.49 24.24 31.71
CA TYR A 26 12.69 23.75 32.84
C TYR A 26 13.40 23.99 34.18
N LEU A 27 14.67 23.63 34.31
CA LEU A 27 15.45 23.90 35.52
C LEU A 27 15.48 25.39 35.85
N ARG A 28 15.65 26.26 34.85
CA ARG A 28 15.56 27.70 35.03
C ARG A 28 14.20 28.11 35.60
N LEU A 29 13.11 27.65 35.01
CA LEU A 29 11.75 27.89 35.51
C LEU A 29 11.58 27.42 36.96
N THR A 30 12.10 26.25 37.33
CA THR A 30 12.00 25.77 38.73
C THR A 30 12.75 26.65 39.73
N VAL A 31 13.79 27.35 39.30
CA VAL A 31 14.55 28.29 40.15
C VAL A 31 13.87 29.66 40.22
N THR A 32 13.35 30.18 39.10
CA THR A 32 12.81 31.55 39.03
C THR A 32 11.32 31.65 39.34
N GLY A 33 10.53 30.61 39.02
CA GLY A 33 9.06 30.66 39.05
C GLY A 33 8.46 31.69 38.08
N ALA A 34 9.25 32.28 37.18
CA ALA A 34 8.83 33.42 36.38
C ALA A 34 7.96 32.99 35.17
N ALA A 35 6.86 33.71 34.93
CA ALA A 35 5.99 33.48 33.78
C ALA A 35 6.73 33.59 32.43
N ALA A 36 7.75 34.46 32.36
CA ALA A 36 8.58 34.61 31.16
C ALA A 36 9.44 33.37 30.87
N ASP A 37 9.92 32.67 31.89
CA ASP A 37 10.69 31.43 31.69
C ASP A 37 9.77 30.26 31.33
N ALA A 38 8.53 30.26 31.84
CA ALA A 38 7.49 29.32 31.40
C ALA A 38 7.15 29.49 29.91
N GLU A 39 7.07 30.74 29.44
CA GLU A 39 6.82 31.02 28.03
C GLU A 39 7.99 30.58 27.14
N LYS A 40 9.23 30.84 27.56
CA LYS A 40 10.42 30.33 26.85
C LYS A 40 10.45 28.81 26.78
N LEU A 41 10.05 28.13 27.86
CA LEU A 41 9.93 26.67 27.89
C LEU A 41 8.86 26.17 26.90
N ARG A 42 7.69 26.82 26.83
CA ARG A 42 6.67 26.51 25.83
C ARG A 42 7.18 26.73 24.40
N GLN A 43 7.91 27.82 24.18
CA GLN A 43 8.49 28.15 22.88
C GLN A 43 9.50 27.09 22.41
N VAL A 44 10.48 26.73 23.26
CA VAL A 44 11.52 25.76 22.89
C VAL A 44 10.98 24.34 22.73
N THR A 45 9.93 23.98 23.47
CA THR A 45 9.25 22.68 23.31
C THR A 45 8.33 22.64 22.09
N GLY A 46 7.99 23.80 21.50
CA GLY A 46 7.18 23.93 20.29
C GLY A 46 5.77 23.35 20.42
N GLY A 47 5.26 23.20 21.64
CA GLY A 47 3.98 22.55 21.91
C GLY A 47 3.89 21.12 21.39
N ARG A 48 5.02 20.40 21.26
CA ARG A 48 5.07 18.99 20.84
C ARG A 48 4.97 18.07 22.05
N GLY A 49 4.06 17.10 22.02
CA GLY A 49 3.84 16.19 23.14
C GLY A 49 5.06 15.37 23.51
N ILE A 50 5.89 14.99 22.53
CA ILE A 50 7.15 14.27 22.79
C ILE A 50 8.12 15.07 23.67
N ASN A 51 8.19 16.39 23.49
CA ASN A 51 9.11 17.22 24.28
C ASN A 51 8.62 17.35 25.73
N ALA A 52 7.29 17.45 25.92
CA ALA A 52 6.68 17.40 27.25
C ALA A 52 6.95 16.05 27.94
N LEU A 53 6.78 14.94 27.21
CA LEU A 53 7.02 13.59 27.72
C LEU A 53 8.48 13.31 28.03
N SER A 54 9.44 13.89 27.30
CA SER A 54 10.87 13.71 27.60
C SER A 54 11.21 14.22 29.00
N ILE A 55 10.82 15.46 29.33
CA ILE A 55 11.14 16.06 30.63
C ILE A 55 10.27 15.44 31.73
N ALA A 56 8.96 15.30 31.50
CA ALA A 56 8.05 14.71 32.47
C ALA A 56 8.44 13.24 32.76
N GLY A 57 8.89 12.51 31.76
CA GLY A 57 9.40 11.15 31.91
C GLY A 57 10.63 11.07 32.80
N TRP A 58 11.62 11.94 32.63
CA TRP A 58 12.78 12.00 33.53
C TRP A 58 12.37 12.31 34.97
N LEU A 59 11.43 13.24 35.17
CA LEU A 59 10.92 13.55 36.50
C LEU A 59 10.24 12.34 37.15
N VAL A 60 9.44 11.60 36.39
CA VAL A 60 8.81 10.35 36.86
C VAL A 60 9.87 9.28 37.21
N GLU A 61 10.91 9.11 36.40
CA GLU A 61 12.03 8.20 36.68
C GLU A 61 12.78 8.56 37.96
N LEU A 62 12.89 9.86 38.25
CA LEU A 62 13.49 10.40 39.48
C LEU A 62 12.52 10.37 40.69
N GLY A 63 11.32 9.80 40.54
CA GLY A 63 10.31 9.74 41.59
C GLY A 63 9.62 11.08 41.89
N GLN A 64 9.80 12.10 41.03
CA GLN A 64 9.27 13.45 41.19
C GLN A 64 7.93 13.61 40.44
N GLN A 65 6.90 12.90 40.89
CA GLN A 65 5.60 12.86 40.21
C GLN A 65 4.85 14.21 40.24
N ASP A 66 4.90 14.92 41.36
CA ASP A 66 4.26 16.24 41.49
C ASP A 66 4.89 17.26 40.54
N LEU A 67 6.23 17.27 40.45
CA LEU A 67 6.96 18.12 39.51
C LEU A 67 6.64 17.79 38.05
N ALA A 68 6.41 16.51 37.73
CA ALA A 68 5.98 16.10 36.40
C ALA A 68 4.57 16.61 36.08
N LEU A 69 3.63 16.56 37.04
CA LEU A 69 2.28 17.10 36.88
C LEU A 69 2.27 18.62 36.72
N ASP A 70 3.05 19.33 37.53
CA ASP A 70 3.21 20.79 37.43
C ASP A 70 3.75 21.18 36.04
N LEU A 71 4.78 20.48 35.58
CA LEU A 71 5.33 20.68 34.25
C LEU A 71 4.29 20.45 33.14
N LEU A 72 3.55 19.35 33.20
CA LEU A 72 2.51 19.04 32.21
C LEU A 72 1.41 20.11 32.20
N THR A 73 1.12 20.71 33.35
CA THR A 73 0.19 21.84 33.48
C THR A 73 0.77 23.12 32.86
N VAL A 74 2.05 23.42 33.09
CA VAL A 74 2.73 24.60 32.51
C VAL A 74 2.80 24.52 30.98
N LEU A 75 3.06 23.32 30.45
CA LEU A 75 3.16 23.08 29.01
C LEU A 75 1.80 22.96 28.32
N ASP A 76 0.75 22.62 29.08
CA ASP A 76 -0.65 22.47 28.65
C ASP A 76 -0.80 21.72 27.32
N ASN A 77 -0.07 20.61 27.17
CA ASN A 77 -0.06 19.87 25.93
C ASN A 77 -1.31 18.99 25.78
N GLN A 78 -2.04 19.17 24.67
CA GLN A 78 -3.30 18.48 24.39
C GLN A 78 -3.14 17.22 23.51
N GLU A 79 -1.92 16.69 23.34
CA GLU A 79 -1.72 15.42 22.61
C GLU A 79 -2.06 14.21 23.50
N THR A 80 -2.42 13.09 22.86
CA THR A 80 -2.87 11.85 23.52
C THR A 80 -1.95 11.34 24.63
N LEU A 81 -0.65 11.21 24.35
CA LEU A 81 0.29 10.57 25.28
C LEU A 81 0.60 11.46 26.51
N PRO A 82 0.82 12.78 26.38
CA PRO A 82 0.88 13.68 27.53
C PRO A 82 -0.39 13.67 28.40
N LEU A 83 -1.57 13.67 27.77
CA LEU A 83 -2.83 13.59 28.50
C LEU A 83 -2.99 12.27 29.26
N TYR A 84 -2.55 11.15 28.67
CA TYR A 84 -2.47 9.88 29.40
C TYR A 84 -1.45 9.87 30.52
N LEU A 85 -0.32 10.59 30.38
CA LEU A 85 0.66 10.68 31.46
C LEU A 85 0.05 11.43 32.63
N ARG A 86 -0.60 12.57 32.36
CA ARG A 86 -1.37 13.33 33.35
C ARG A 86 -2.43 12.46 34.03
N ALA A 87 -3.21 11.71 33.25
CA ALA A 87 -4.23 10.80 33.80
C ALA A 87 -3.62 9.75 34.73
N SER A 88 -2.52 9.10 34.30
CA SER A 88 -1.86 8.05 35.08
C SER A 88 -1.29 8.56 36.41
N LEU A 89 -0.78 9.78 36.43
CA LEU A 89 -0.19 10.41 37.62
C LEU A 89 -1.26 10.98 38.55
N SER A 90 -2.36 11.52 38.01
CA SER A 90 -3.42 12.16 38.80
C SER A 90 -4.54 11.21 39.24
N LYS A 91 -4.50 9.91 38.92
CA LYS A 91 -5.62 8.97 39.14
C LYS A 91 -6.16 8.95 40.58
N GLN A 92 -5.28 9.08 41.58
CA GLN A 92 -5.69 9.06 43.00
C GLN A 92 -6.24 10.42 43.48
N ASN A 93 -5.93 11.50 42.75
CA ASN A 93 -6.24 12.88 43.13
C ASN A 93 -7.49 13.43 42.40
N LEU A 94 -7.94 12.75 41.35
CA LEU A 94 -9.12 13.14 40.57
C LEU A 94 -10.36 12.36 41.00
N SER A 95 -11.52 13.00 40.90
CA SER A 95 -12.80 12.26 40.95
C SER A 95 -12.89 11.29 39.77
N ALA A 96 -13.72 10.26 39.92
CA ALA A 96 -13.94 9.28 38.84
C ALA A 96 -14.41 9.96 37.54
N THR A 97 -15.24 11.00 37.63
CA THR A 97 -15.74 11.76 36.48
C THR A 97 -14.65 12.57 35.78
N GLU A 98 -13.79 13.26 36.54
CA GLU A 98 -12.70 14.06 35.97
C GLU A 98 -11.65 13.15 35.32
N TYR A 99 -11.33 12.04 35.96
CA TYR A 99 -10.41 11.04 35.43
C TYR A 99 -10.93 10.44 34.11
N GLN A 100 -12.21 10.06 34.04
CA GLN A 100 -12.80 9.54 32.81
C GLN A 100 -12.86 10.60 31.70
N ALA A 101 -13.17 11.85 32.04
CA ALA A 101 -13.14 12.96 31.08
C ALA A 101 -11.74 13.18 30.50
N LEU A 102 -10.70 13.08 31.34
CA LEU A 102 -9.31 13.20 30.89
C LEU A 102 -8.88 12.05 29.97
N LEU A 103 -9.30 10.81 30.29
CA LEU A 103 -9.05 9.67 29.40
C LEU A 103 -9.78 9.81 28.06
N GLN A 104 -11.02 10.31 28.06
CA GLN A 104 -11.78 10.60 26.85
C GLN A 104 -11.09 11.68 26.01
N GLN A 105 -10.68 12.78 26.63
CA GLN A 105 -9.94 13.86 25.98
C GLN A 105 -8.66 13.33 25.32
N ALA A 106 -7.92 12.47 25.99
CA ALA A 106 -6.72 11.85 25.43
C ALA A 106 -7.01 11.01 24.18
N ARG A 107 -8.13 10.27 24.15
CA ARG A 107 -8.57 9.49 22.97
C ARG A 107 -8.92 10.40 21.80
N ASP A 108 -9.76 11.39 22.03
CA ASP A 108 -10.26 12.29 20.98
C ASP A 108 -9.11 13.08 20.34
N ALA A 109 -8.09 13.40 21.14
CA ALA A 109 -6.89 14.08 20.70
C ALA A 109 -6.00 13.30 19.71
N PHE A 110 -6.19 11.97 19.57
CA PHE A 110 -5.29 11.13 18.79
C PHE A 110 -5.24 11.52 17.31
N SER A 111 -6.38 11.92 16.76
CA SER A 111 -6.51 12.34 15.37
C SER A 111 -5.79 13.66 15.06
N HIS A 112 -5.55 14.52 16.06
CA HIS A 112 -4.89 15.80 15.85
C HIS A 112 -3.40 15.63 15.52
N ARG A 113 -2.73 14.71 16.23
CA ARG A 113 -1.30 14.38 16.04
C ARG A 113 -1.06 12.91 16.37
N VAL A 114 -1.19 12.06 15.34
CA VAL A 114 -1.02 10.61 15.48
C VAL A 114 0.41 10.28 15.90
N ARG A 115 0.57 9.78 17.13
CA ARG A 115 1.84 9.27 17.67
C ARG A 115 1.57 7.99 18.44
N PHE A 116 2.33 6.95 18.12
CA PHE A 116 2.35 5.72 18.89
C PHE A 116 3.43 5.78 19.99
N PRO A 117 3.20 5.11 21.13
CA PRO A 117 4.19 5.03 22.20
C PRO A 117 5.49 4.39 21.70
N ASN A 118 6.63 4.89 22.17
CA ASN A 118 7.95 4.39 21.83
C ASN A 118 8.98 4.45 22.99
N THR A 119 8.64 5.02 24.16
CA THR A 119 9.52 5.07 25.34
C THR A 119 9.04 4.13 26.47
N LEU A 120 9.93 3.80 27.42
CA LEU A 120 9.57 2.96 28.56
C LEU A 120 8.58 3.64 29.51
N ILE A 121 8.63 4.96 29.63
CA ILE A 121 7.72 5.73 30.49
C ILE A 121 6.31 5.70 29.91
N GLU A 122 6.19 5.81 28.59
CA GLU A 122 4.90 5.66 27.93
C GLU A 122 4.34 4.24 28.11
N VAL A 123 5.20 3.22 28.05
CA VAL A 123 4.80 1.83 28.31
C VAL A 123 4.34 1.64 29.76
N GLN A 124 5.07 2.17 30.74
CA GLN A 124 4.71 2.08 32.16
C GLN A 124 3.38 2.81 32.44
N MET A 125 3.24 4.03 31.92
CA MET A 125 2.02 4.83 31.97
C MET A 125 0.83 4.07 31.39
N LEU A 126 0.92 3.58 30.15
CA LEU A 126 -0.19 2.86 29.50
C LEU A 126 -0.54 1.55 30.21
N THR A 127 0.46 0.88 30.79
CA THR A 127 0.25 -0.35 31.59
C THR A 127 -0.60 -0.07 32.84
N ALA A 128 -0.48 1.12 33.44
CA ALA A 128 -1.29 1.51 34.60
C ALA A 128 -2.76 1.84 34.25
N LEU A 129 -3.07 2.11 32.98
CA LEU A 129 -4.40 2.48 32.48
C LEU A 129 -5.18 1.26 31.97
N THR A 130 -5.33 0.24 32.82
CA THR A 130 -5.94 -1.07 32.49
C THR A 130 -7.40 -1.01 32.04
N GLU A 131 -8.12 0.02 32.49
CA GLU A 131 -9.53 0.29 32.20
C GLU A 131 -9.75 1.04 30.88
N CYS A 132 -8.70 1.61 30.30
CA CYS A 132 -8.80 2.41 29.08
C CYS A 132 -8.53 1.52 27.87
N TYR A 133 -9.57 1.18 27.10
CA TYR A 133 -9.44 0.33 25.91
C TYR A 133 -8.39 0.88 24.93
N PHE A 134 -8.31 2.20 24.75
CA PHE A 134 -7.39 2.82 23.81
C PHE A 134 -5.94 2.80 24.32
N ALA A 135 -5.73 2.88 25.64
CA ALA A 135 -4.39 2.69 26.22
C ALA A 135 -3.92 1.25 26.00
N GLN A 136 -4.79 0.26 26.21
CA GLN A 136 -4.51 -1.15 25.90
C GLN A 136 -4.19 -1.34 24.42
N TYR A 137 -4.95 -0.69 23.53
CA TYR A 137 -4.69 -0.71 22.09
C TYR A 137 -3.30 -0.15 21.72
N LEU A 138 -2.95 1.04 22.21
CA LEU A 138 -1.65 1.67 21.94
C LEU A 138 -0.49 0.82 22.49
N LEU A 139 -0.67 0.24 23.67
CA LEU A 139 0.31 -0.67 24.27
C LEU A 139 0.45 -1.95 23.45
N GLY A 140 -0.65 -2.50 22.92
CA GLY A 140 -0.61 -3.63 22.00
C GLY A 140 0.17 -3.31 20.72
N CYS A 141 -0.04 -2.12 20.14
CA CYS A 141 0.73 -1.63 18.99
C CYS A 141 2.24 -1.53 19.30
N PHE A 142 2.61 -1.05 20.50
CA PHE A 142 4.01 -1.04 20.94
C PHE A 142 4.59 -2.46 20.94
N TYR A 143 3.95 -3.41 21.62
CA TYR A 143 4.47 -4.78 21.73
C TYR A 143 4.52 -5.50 20.38
N TYR A 144 3.58 -5.21 19.48
CA TYR A 144 3.60 -5.73 18.12
C TYR A 144 4.84 -5.21 17.36
N SER A 145 5.14 -3.91 17.47
CA SER A 145 6.35 -3.32 16.87
C SER A 145 7.65 -3.93 17.41
N LYS A 146 7.64 -4.38 18.68
CA LYS A 146 8.75 -5.10 19.32
C LYS A 146 8.70 -6.62 19.13
N ARG A 147 7.82 -7.11 18.24
CA ARG A 147 7.62 -8.53 17.91
C ARG A 147 7.20 -9.42 19.09
N ASN A 148 6.74 -8.84 20.19
CA ASN A 148 6.11 -9.58 21.27
C ASN A 148 4.62 -9.77 20.97
N TYR A 149 4.34 -10.68 20.03
CA TYR A 149 3.00 -10.89 19.48
C TYR A 149 2.01 -11.39 20.53
N ALA A 150 2.43 -12.30 21.42
CA ALA A 150 1.56 -12.83 22.47
C ALA A 150 1.02 -11.70 23.37
N LYS A 151 1.90 -10.79 23.82
CA LYS A 151 1.48 -9.66 24.64
C LYS A 151 0.64 -8.65 23.85
N ALA A 152 1.00 -8.39 22.60
CA ALA A 152 0.23 -7.49 21.74
C ALA A 152 -1.22 -7.95 21.57
N VAL A 153 -1.40 -9.23 21.28
CA VAL A 153 -2.73 -9.83 21.06
C VAL A 153 -3.55 -9.82 22.33
N ALA A 154 -2.98 -10.21 23.48
CA ALA A 154 -3.72 -10.17 24.75
C ALA A 154 -4.23 -8.75 25.09
N LEU A 155 -3.43 -7.71 24.79
CA LEU A 155 -3.81 -6.32 24.97
C LEU A 155 -4.89 -5.85 23.98
N TRP A 156 -4.81 -6.31 22.72
CA TRP A 156 -5.83 -6.04 21.73
C TRP A 156 -7.14 -6.77 22.03
N GLU A 157 -7.10 -8.03 22.45
CA GLU A 157 -8.29 -8.76 22.91
C GLU A 157 -8.92 -8.04 24.10
N ARG A 158 -8.11 -7.60 25.08
CA ARG A 158 -8.61 -6.78 26.19
C ARG A 158 -9.23 -5.46 25.73
N SER A 159 -8.63 -4.80 24.74
CA SER A 159 -9.18 -3.58 24.16
C SER A 159 -10.54 -3.84 23.47
N ALA A 160 -10.67 -4.95 22.76
CA ALA A 160 -11.92 -5.37 22.12
C ALA A 160 -13.01 -5.78 23.13
N GLU A 161 -12.62 -6.36 24.28
CA GLU A 161 -13.55 -6.63 25.39
C GLU A 161 -14.08 -5.35 26.02
N LEU A 162 -13.21 -4.36 26.23
CA LEU A 162 -13.55 -3.09 26.86
C LEU A 162 -14.39 -2.19 25.94
N GLU A 163 -14.09 -2.19 24.63
CA GLU A 163 -14.82 -1.43 23.62
C GLU A 163 -14.98 -2.24 22.33
N PRO A 164 -16.05 -3.07 22.24
CA PRO A 164 -16.31 -3.90 21.05
C PRO A 164 -16.57 -3.08 19.77
N GLY A 165 -16.90 -1.79 19.89
CA GLY A 165 -17.16 -0.87 18.79
C GLY A 165 -15.91 -0.27 18.13
N PHE A 166 -14.71 -0.52 18.67
CA PHE A 166 -13.50 0.12 18.17
C PHE A 166 -12.89 -0.61 16.96
N ALA A 167 -13.18 -0.13 15.74
CA ALA A 167 -12.72 -0.76 14.49
C ALA A 167 -11.20 -1.01 14.42
N GLY A 168 -10.38 -0.12 14.99
CA GLY A 168 -8.91 -0.21 14.94
C GLY A 168 -8.35 -1.48 15.58
N VAL A 169 -8.99 -2.02 16.63
CA VAL A 169 -8.52 -3.25 17.27
C VAL A 169 -8.81 -4.48 16.44
N TRP A 170 -10.00 -4.55 15.85
CA TRP A 170 -10.39 -5.62 14.93
C TRP A 170 -9.49 -5.65 13.70
N ARG A 171 -9.17 -4.48 13.15
CA ARG A 171 -8.18 -4.35 12.07
C ARG A 171 -6.83 -4.98 12.46
N ASN A 172 -6.28 -4.65 13.62
CA ASN A 172 -4.99 -5.17 14.05
C ASN A 172 -5.00 -6.68 14.32
N LEU A 173 -6.08 -7.19 14.92
CA LEU A 173 -6.29 -8.63 15.10
C LEU A 173 -6.39 -9.36 13.74
N GLY A 174 -7.05 -8.75 12.74
CA GLY A 174 -7.14 -9.27 11.38
C GLY A 174 -5.78 -9.37 10.69
N VAL A 175 -4.98 -8.29 10.74
CA VAL A 175 -3.62 -8.27 10.20
C VAL A 175 -2.74 -9.33 10.89
N TYR A 176 -2.82 -9.47 12.21
CA TYR A 176 -2.07 -10.49 12.93
C TYR A 176 -2.50 -11.91 12.56
N ALA A 177 -3.82 -12.17 12.46
CA ALA A 177 -4.35 -13.48 12.08
C ALA A 177 -3.85 -13.90 10.69
N PHE A 178 -3.77 -12.96 9.74
CA PHE A 178 -3.21 -13.26 8.42
C PHE A 178 -1.69 -13.44 8.47
N ASN A 179 -0.95 -12.41 8.88
CA ASN A 179 0.51 -12.37 8.74
C ASN A 179 1.24 -13.36 9.64
N LYS A 180 0.71 -13.65 10.84
CA LYS A 180 1.43 -14.44 11.86
C LYS A 180 0.78 -15.77 12.17
N GLN A 181 -0.54 -15.89 12.01
CA GLN A 181 -1.24 -17.17 12.18
C GLN A 181 -1.51 -17.89 10.85
N GLN A 182 -1.29 -17.23 9.69
CA GLN A 182 -1.61 -17.77 8.37
C GLN A 182 -3.09 -18.21 8.28
N ASN A 183 -3.97 -17.51 9.00
CA ASN A 183 -5.39 -17.83 9.10
C ASN A 183 -6.23 -16.77 8.37
N GLY A 184 -6.42 -16.97 7.07
CA GLY A 184 -7.16 -16.05 6.20
C GLY A 184 -8.65 -15.93 6.52
N ASP A 185 -9.28 -16.98 7.06
CA ASP A 185 -10.71 -16.93 7.42
C ASP A 185 -10.94 -16.09 8.67
N LYS A 186 -10.11 -16.28 9.70
CA LYS A 186 -10.15 -15.47 10.92
C LYS A 186 -9.79 -14.01 10.62
N ALA A 187 -8.81 -13.78 9.75
CA ALA A 187 -8.46 -12.44 9.30
C ALA A 187 -9.64 -11.74 8.60
N GLU A 188 -10.36 -12.45 7.73
CA GLU A 188 -11.52 -11.89 7.02
C GLU A 188 -12.67 -11.59 7.97
N GLN A 189 -12.93 -12.44 8.97
CA GLN A 189 -13.92 -12.16 10.02
C GLN A 189 -13.60 -10.86 10.76
N TYR A 190 -12.34 -10.69 11.20
CA TYR A 190 -11.93 -9.49 11.92
C TYR A 190 -11.92 -8.22 11.04
N LEU A 191 -11.45 -8.29 9.80
CA LEU A 191 -11.48 -7.14 8.89
C LEU A 191 -12.91 -6.78 8.46
N SER A 192 -13.79 -7.78 8.25
CA SER A 192 -15.20 -7.54 7.98
C SER A 192 -15.85 -6.81 9.15
N ARG A 193 -15.55 -7.24 10.39
CA ARG A 193 -16.01 -6.54 11.60
C ARG A 193 -15.50 -5.10 11.69
N ALA A 194 -14.23 -4.86 11.33
CA ALA A 194 -13.68 -3.51 11.30
C ALA A 194 -14.42 -2.61 10.29
N VAL A 195 -14.70 -3.12 9.09
CA VAL A 195 -15.47 -2.39 8.05
C VAL A 195 -16.91 -2.12 8.50
N GLU A 196 -17.59 -3.09 9.14
CA GLU A 196 -18.94 -2.89 9.70
C GLU A 196 -18.98 -1.76 10.72
N LEU A 197 -17.97 -1.67 11.58
CA LEU A 197 -17.86 -0.65 12.63
C LEU A 197 -17.43 0.72 12.10
N SER A 198 -16.81 0.79 10.91
CA SER A 198 -16.33 2.03 10.30
C SER A 198 -16.48 2.00 8.77
N PRO A 199 -17.73 1.97 8.26
CA PRO A 199 -18.01 1.74 6.84
C PRO A 199 -17.54 2.86 5.91
N HIS A 200 -17.15 4.01 6.47
CA HIS A 200 -16.66 5.17 5.70
C HIS A 200 -15.13 5.26 5.63
N ASP A 201 -14.41 4.33 6.29
CA ASP A 201 -12.96 4.22 6.25
C ASP A 201 -12.51 3.39 5.03
N ALA A 202 -12.04 4.09 3.99
CA ALA A 202 -11.58 3.48 2.76
C ALA A 202 -10.36 2.57 2.95
N ARG A 203 -9.55 2.78 4.00
CA ARG A 203 -8.40 1.92 4.29
C ARG A 203 -8.85 0.54 4.74
N LEU A 204 -9.86 0.46 5.61
CA LEU A 204 -10.40 -0.81 6.08
C LEU A 204 -11.02 -1.61 4.93
N LEU A 205 -11.75 -0.92 4.05
CA LEU A 205 -12.34 -1.53 2.87
C LEU A 205 -11.27 -2.07 1.90
N PHE A 206 -10.21 -1.30 1.68
CA PHE A 206 -9.06 -1.72 0.89
C PHE A 206 -8.37 -2.96 1.47
N GLU A 207 -8.07 -2.96 2.77
CA GLU A 207 -7.39 -4.08 3.43
C GLU A 207 -8.24 -5.36 3.39
N LEU A 208 -9.57 -5.25 3.53
CA LEU A 208 -10.49 -6.38 3.38
C LEU A 208 -10.54 -6.91 1.94
N ASP A 209 -10.65 -6.03 0.95
CA ASP A 209 -10.67 -6.44 -0.46
C ASP A 209 -9.32 -7.04 -0.91
N TYR A 210 -8.20 -6.47 -0.45
CA TYR A 210 -6.87 -7.02 -0.70
C TYR A 210 -6.68 -8.39 -0.06
N LEU A 211 -7.18 -8.60 1.17
CA LEU A 211 -7.20 -9.94 1.78
C LEU A 211 -7.98 -10.94 0.90
N ARG A 212 -9.16 -10.54 0.41
CA ARG A 212 -9.98 -11.38 -0.47
C ARG A 212 -9.30 -11.70 -1.79
N LYS A 213 -8.54 -10.75 -2.35
CA LYS A 213 -7.64 -10.98 -3.49
C LYS A 213 -6.60 -12.05 -3.19
N LEU A 214 -5.88 -11.92 -2.06
CA LEU A 214 -4.86 -12.88 -1.64
C LEU A 214 -5.44 -14.28 -1.37
N LYS A 215 -6.68 -14.36 -0.88
CA LYS A 215 -7.43 -15.62 -0.70
C LYS A 215 -7.93 -16.22 -2.02
N GLY A 216 -7.76 -15.54 -3.14
CA GLY A 216 -8.23 -16.01 -4.45
C GLY A 216 -9.76 -15.97 -4.59
N LEU A 217 -10.46 -15.05 -3.92
CA LEU A 217 -11.89 -14.87 -4.19
C LEU A 217 -12.11 -14.46 -5.66
N ALA A 218 -13.21 -14.95 -6.23
CA ALA A 218 -13.54 -14.69 -7.62
C ALA A 218 -13.77 -13.17 -7.85
N PRO A 219 -13.33 -12.62 -9.00
CA PRO A 219 -13.49 -11.20 -9.32
C PRO A 219 -14.93 -10.69 -9.18
N GLN A 220 -15.92 -11.49 -9.58
CA GLN A 220 -17.34 -11.13 -9.47
C GLN A 220 -17.78 -10.96 -8.02
N GLN A 221 -17.29 -11.81 -7.11
CA GLN A 221 -17.59 -11.72 -5.68
C GLN A 221 -16.94 -10.48 -5.05
N ARG A 222 -15.68 -10.20 -5.41
CA ARG A 222 -14.99 -8.98 -4.97
C ARG A 222 -15.69 -7.72 -5.47
N LEU A 223 -16.06 -7.67 -6.75
CA LEU A 223 -16.78 -6.54 -7.32
C LEU A 223 -18.11 -6.32 -6.60
N ALA A 224 -18.91 -7.38 -6.41
CA ALA A 224 -20.17 -7.30 -5.68
C ALA A 224 -20.01 -6.84 -4.23
N ALA A 225 -18.91 -7.21 -3.57
CA ALA A 225 -18.61 -6.75 -2.21
C ALA A 225 -18.26 -5.26 -2.13
N LEU A 226 -17.74 -4.67 -3.22
CA LEU A 226 -17.43 -3.24 -3.30
C LEU A 226 -18.62 -2.39 -3.76
N GLU A 227 -19.61 -2.98 -4.43
CA GLU A 227 -20.79 -2.28 -4.97
C GLU A 227 -21.54 -1.41 -3.94
N PRO A 228 -21.74 -1.82 -2.67
CA PRO A 228 -22.39 -0.97 -1.66
C PRO A 228 -21.59 0.27 -1.23
N TYR A 229 -20.29 0.32 -1.56
CA TYR A 229 -19.35 1.31 -1.03
C TYR A 229 -18.83 2.29 -2.10
N GLN A 230 -19.62 2.57 -3.15
CA GLN A 230 -19.16 3.33 -4.34
C GLN A 230 -18.46 4.66 -4.02
N SER A 231 -18.98 5.44 -3.07
CA SER A 231 -18.39 6.73 -2.67
C SER A 231 -17.12 6.59 -1.82
N ILE A 232 -16.91 5.42 -1.22
CA ILE A 232 -15.77 5.13 -0.34
C ILE A 232 -14.61 4.55 -1.15
N VAL A 233 -14.90 3.67 -2.11
CA VAL A 233 -13.93 3.04 -3.01
C VAL A 233 -13.11 4.09 -3.77
N LEU A 234 -13.73 5.22 -4.11
CA LEU A 234 -13.10 6.34 -4.83
C LEU A 234 -12.30 7.29 -3.93
N LYS A 235 -12.19 7.07 -2.61
CA LYS A 235 -11.43 7.97 -1.72
C LYS A 235 -9.92 7.76 -1.77
N ARG A 236 -9.46 6.59 -2.22
CA ARG A 236 -8.04 6.21 -2.28
C ARG A 236 -7.70 5.57 -3.61
N ASP A 237 -6.48 5.82 -4.10
CA ASP A 237 -6.05 5.37 -5.42
C ASP A 237 -5.79 3.87 -5.49
N ASP A 238 -5.28 3.28 -4.41
CA ASP A 238 -5.04 1.83 -4.30
C ASP A 238 -6.34 1.03 -4.42
N LEU A 239 -7.38 1.41 -3.68
CA LEU A 239 -8.69 0.79 -3.76
C LEU A 239 -9.40 1.08 -5.08
N THR A 240 -9.23 2.28 -5.64
CA THR A 240 -9.77 2.62 -6.96
C THR A 240 -9.13 1.79 -8.06
N ALA A 241 -7.82 1.53 -7.97
CA ALA A 241 -7.12 0.66 -8.92
C ALA A 241 -7.66 -0.78 -8.89
N GLU A 242 -7.92 -1.33 -7.70
CA GLU A 242 -8.56 -2.65 -7.56
C GLU A 242 -9.97 -2.67 -8.16
N LEU A 243 -10.78 -1.63 -7.95
CA LEU A 243 -12.10 -1.52 -8.59
C LEU A 243 -11.97 -1.52 -10.13
N ILE A 244 -11.05 -0.74 -10.68
CA ILE A 244 -10.84 -0.64 -12.13
C ILE A 244 -10.44 -2.01 -12.72
N SER A 245 -9.51 -2.70 -12.06
CA SER A 245 -9.12 -4.08 -12.41
C SER A 245 -10.34 -5.01 -12.44
N LEU A 246 -11.15 -5.00 -11.39
CA LEU A 246 -12.37 -5.82 -11.30
C LEU A 246 -13.39 -5.47 -12.37
N LEU A 247 -13.56 -4.18 -12.70
CA LEU A 247 -14.44 -3.74 -13.79
C LEU A 247 -13.94 -4.25 -15.15
N HIS A 248 -12.64 -4.27 -15.41
CA HIS A 248 -12.09 -4.87 -16.62
C HIS A 248 -12.40 -6.36 -16.68
N ILE A 249 -12.04 -7.11 -15.64
CA ILE A 249 -12.23 -8.56 -15.58
C ILE A 249 -13.72 -8.94 -15.71
N CYS A 250 -14.61 -8.18 -15.08
CA CYS A 250 -16.05 -8.43 -15.10
C CYS A 250 -16.78 -7.83 -16.33
N GLY A 251 -16.05 -7.43 -17.38
CA GLY A 251 -16.66 -7.00 -18.65
C GLY A 251 -17.37 -5.63 -18.59
N LYS A 252 -16.91 -4.73 -17.72
CA LYS A 252 -17.43 -3.36 -17.56
C LYS A 252 -16.38 -2.28 -17.92
N PRO A 253 -15.67 -2.35 -19.08
CA PRO A 253 -14.56 -1.44 -19.39
C PRO A 253 -14.97 0.03 -19.56
N GLU A 254 -16.20 0.30 -19.99
CA GLU A 254 -16.71 1.68 -20.12
C GLU A 254 -16.93 2.34 -18.75
N LEU A 255 -17.21 1.57 -17.68
CA LEU A 255 -17.25 2.11 -16.31
C LEU A 255 -15.85 2.48 -15.83
N ALA A 256 -14.87 1.61 -16.06
CA ALA A 256 -13.48 1.87 -15.75
C ALA A 256 -12.95 3.11 -16.50
N ALA A 257 -13.28 3.25 -17.79
CA ALA A 257 -12.87 4.40 -18.60
C ALA A 257 -13.40 5.73 -18.04
N ARG A 258 -14.63 5.75 -17.53
CA ARG A 258 -15.20 6.94 -16.88
C ARG A 258 -14.49 7.32 -15.59
N ILE A 259 -14.11 6.34 -14.77
CA ILE A 259 -13.37 6.60 -13.53
C ILE A 259 -11.99 7.18 -13.87
N LEU A 260 -11.28 6.55 -14.82
CA LEU A 260 -9.96 6.98 -15.27
C LEU A 260 -9.98 8.40 -15.84
N SER A 261 -11.05 8.84 -16.52
CA SER A 261 -11.13 10.17 -17.11
C SER A 261 -11.58 11.28 -16.16
N GLN A 262 -12.23 10.95 -15.03
CA GLN A 262 -12.87 11.93 -14.14
C GLN A 262 -12.14 12.16 -12.82
N ARG A 263 -11.33 11.19 -12.38
CA ARG A 263 -10.66 11.25 -11.08
C ARG A 263 -9.23 11.76 -11.23
N ASP A 264 -8.82 12.65 -10.32
CA ASP A 264 -7.41 12.97 -10.09
C ASP A 264 -6.76 11.92 -9.18
N PHE A 265 -5.70 11.30 -9.67
CA PHE A 265 -4.89 10.30 -8.97
C PHE A 265 -3.57 10.92 -8.50
N HIS A 266 -3.08 10.43 -7.37
CA HIS A 266 -1.88 10.87 -6.69
C HIS A 266 -1.05 9.64 -6.30
N PRO A 267 -0.35 9.03 -7.27
CA PRO A 267 0.52 7.89 -6.99
C PRO A 267 1.55 8.29 -5.95
N TRP A 268 1.59 7.53 -4.85
CA TRP A 268 2.59 7.64 -3.80
C TRP A 268 3.52 6.43 -3.85
N GLU A 269 4.56 6.41 -3.02
CA GLU A 269 5.53 5.32 -2.94
C GLU A 269 4.83 3.94 -2.85
N GLY A 270 5.07 3.06 -3.82
CA GLY A 270 4.44 1.75 -3.97
C GLY A 270 3.11 1.76 -4.76
N GLY A 271 2.73 2.89 -5.35
CA GLY A 271 1.56 3.07 -6.20
C GLY A 271 1.89 3.29 -7.68
N GLU A 272 3.17 3.49 -8.01
CA GLU A 272 3.68 3.73 -9.37
C GLU A 272 3.28 2.59 -10.30
N GLY A 273 2.85 2.92 -11.52
CA GLY A 273 2.47 1.95 -12.54
C GLY A 273 1.07 1.34 -12.37
N LYS A 274 0.40 1.50 -11.21
CA LYS A 274 -0.90 0.86 -10.97
C LYS A 274 -2.01 1.47 -11.82
N ILE A 275 -2.17 2.79 -11.77
CA ILE A 275 -3.22 3.49 -12.53
C ILE A 275 -2.89 3.51 -14.01
N THR A 276 -1.65 3.80 -14.38
CA THR A 276 -1.19 3.79 -15.77
C THR A 276 -1.30 2.39 -16.39
N GLY A 277 -0.97 1.33 -15.65
CA GLY A 277 -1.19 -0.06 -16.07
C GLY A 277 -2.68 -0.38 -16.31
N GLN A 278 -3.57 0.04 -15.41
CA GLN A 278 -5.01 -0.12 -15.63
C GLN A 278 -5.53 0.68 -16.83
N TYR A 279 -4.99 1.88 -17.07
CA TYR A 279 -5.32 2.69 -18.25
C TYR A 279 -4.93 2.00 -19.56
N LEU A 280 -3.73 1.42 -19.62
CA LEU A 280 -3.28 0.66 -20.79
C LEU A 280 -4.19 -0.55 -21.04
N ILE A 281 -4.51 -1.32 -20.00
CA ILE A 281 -5.45 -2.45 -20.10
C ILE A 281 -6.82 -1.98 -20.58
N ASN A 282 -7.33 -0.85 -20.08
CA ASN A 282 -8.62 -0.31 -20.49
C ASN A 282 -8.67 -0.03 -22.00
N LEU A 283 -7.67 0.71 -22.50
CA LEU A 283 -7.59 1.08 -23.91
C LEU A 283 -7.37 -0.13 -24.81
N GLN A 284 -6.52 -1.08 -24.41
CA GLN A 284 -6.30 -2.31 -25.16
C GLN A 284 -7.58 -3.14 -25.29
N ARG A 285 -8.35 -3.30 -24.20
CA ARG A 285 -9.62 -4.04 -24.24
C ARG A 285 -10.63 -3.38 -25.17
N ARG A 286 -10.83 -2.07 -25.04
CA ARG A 286 -11.77 -1.32 -25.88
C ARG A 286 -11.33 -1.30 -27.35
N ALA A 287 -10.03 -1.16 -27.62
CA ALA A 287 -9.50 -1.25 -28.97
C ALA A 287 -9.70 -2.65 -29.58
N PHE A 288 -9.57 -3.70 -28.79
CA PHE A 288 -9.82 -5.07 -29.25
C PHE A 288 -11.29 -5.31 -29.57
N ASP A 289 -12.21 -4.84 -28.73
CA ASP A 289 -13.65 -4.92 -29.01
C ASP A 289 -14.00 -4.20 -30.33
N LEU A 290 -13.42 -3.02 -30.58
CA LEU A 290 -13.58 -2.30 -31.84
C LEU A 290 -12.99 -3.07 -33.03
N LEU A 291 -11.80 -3.68 -32.89
CA LEU A 291 -11.18 -4.49 -33.93
C LEU A 291 -12.03 -5.70 -34.31
N MET A 292 -12.58 -6.42 -33.31
CA MET A 292 -13.46 -7.58 -33.54
C MET A 292 -14.77 -7.18 -34.25
N ASN A 293 -15.19 -5.92 -34.11
CA ASN A 293 -16.35 -5.35 -34.81
C ASN A 293 -15.98 -4.68 -36.15
N GLY A 294 -14.75 -4.86 -36.65
CA GLY A 294 -14.30 -4.28 -37.92
C GLY A 294 -14.03 -2.77 -37.88
N GLN A 295 -13.99 -2.16 -36.69
CA GLN A 295 -13.79 -0.73 -36.49
C GLN A 295 -12.32 -0.38 -36.27
N ALA A 296 -11.44 -0.85 -37.18
CA ALA A 296 -9.98 -0.75 -37.05
C ALA A 296 -9.48 0.70 -36.88
N GLN A 297 -10.11 1.68 -37.53
CA GLN A 297 -9.72 3.08 -37.41
C GLN A 297 -9.95 3.63 -35.99
N GLN A 298 -11.06 3.26 -35.35
CA GLN A 298 -11.36 3.69 -33.98
C GLN A 298 -10.45 2.98 -32.97
N ALA A 299 -10.16 1.69 -33.20
CA ALA A 299 -9.20 0.95 -32.41
C ALA A 299 -7.79 1.56 -32.48
N GLN A 300 -7.35 1.94 -33.67
CA GLN A 300 -6.06 2.61 -33.88
C GLN A 300 -5.97 3.91 -33.07
N ALA A 301 -7.04 4.71 -33.05
CA ALA A 301 -7.08 5.95 -32.28
C ALA A 301 -6.92 5.71 -30.76
N LEU A 302 -7.59 4.69 -30.20
CA LEU A 302 -7.44 4.34 -28.78
C LEU A 302 -6.02 3.85 -28.45
N LEU A 303 -5.40 3.06 -29.32
CA LEU A 303 -4.03 2.58 -29.10
C LEU A 303 -2.99 3.71 -29.23
N GLN A 304 -3.21 4.68 -30.12
CA GLN A 304 -2.39 5.89 -30.18
C GLN A 304 -2.56 6.75 -28.93
N GLN A 305 -3.76 6.82 -28.38
CA GLN A 305 -4.03 7.48 -27.10
C GLN A 305 -3.26 6.83 -25.95
N ALA A 306 -3.11 5.50 -25.96
CA ALA A 306 -2.37 4.75 -24.93
C ALA A 306 -0.87 5.09 -24.86
N LEU A 307 -0.32 5.71 -25.91
CA LEU A 307 1.07 6.20 -25.93
C LEU A 307 1.27 7.48 -25.11
N HIS A 308 0.20 8.07 -24.57
CA HIS A 308 0.25 9.30 -23.76
C HIS A 308 -0.55 9.11 -22.47
N TYR A 309 0.07 9.45 -21.34
CA TYR A 309 -0.62 9.42 -20.04
C TYR A 309 -1.30 10.77 -19.77
N PRO A 310 -2.61 10.78 -19.45
CA PRO A 310 -3.32 11.96 -18.97
C PRO A 310 -2.68 12.61 -17.74
N GLU A 311 -2.73 13.93 -17.65
CA GLU A 311 -2.15 14.70 -16.53
C GLU A 311 -2.77 14.33 -15.18
N ASN A 312 -4.06 13.97 -15.17
CA ASN A 312 -4.79 13.59 -13.95
C ASN A 312 -4.30 12.28 -13.31
N PHE A 313 -3.33 11.59 -13.91
CA PHE A 313 -2.73 10.39 -13.31
C PHE A 313 -1.58 10.70 -12.35
N GLY A 314 -0.99 11.91 -12.42
CA GLY A 314 0.16 12.27 -11.60
C GLY A 314 1.43 11.45 -11.89
N GLU A 315 1.48 10.73 -13.01
CA GLU A 315 2.59 9.85 -13.42
C GLU A 315 2.95 10.07 -14.89
N GLY A 316 4.25 10.13 -15.19
CA GLY A 316 4.78 10.23 -16.54
C GLY A 316 5.30 8.89 -17.08
N ARG A 317 5.45 8.80 -18.39
CA ARG A 317 6.10 7.63 -19.02
C ARG A 317 7.59 7.59 -18.69
N LEU A 318 8.13 6.37 -18.62
CA LEU A 318 9.55 6.15 -18.42
C LEU A 318 10.32 6.34 -19.73
N VAL A 319 11.49 6.99 -19.65
CA VAL A 319 12.41 7.10 -20.77
C VAL A 319 12.91 5.71 -21.13
N GLY A 320 12.67 5.28 -22.38
CA GLY A 320 13.11 3.97 -22.89
C GLY A 320 12.04 2.87 -22.86
N GLN A 321 10.80 3.16 -22.45
CA GLN A 321 9.68 2.23 -22.60
C GLN A 321 9.44 1.94 -24.10
N THR A 322 9.39 0.67 -24.48
CA THR A 322 9.36 0.22 -25.89
C THR A 322 7.97 -0.06 -26.44
N ASP A 323 6.97 -0.22 -25.58
CA ASP A 323 5.54 -0.33 -25.93
C ASP A 323 5.22 -1.37 -27.00
N ASN A 324 5.86 -2.53 -26.87
CA ASN A 324 5.78 -3.62 -27.84
C ASN A 324 4.34 -4.09 -28.08
N ASP A 325 3.55 -4.15 -27.01
CA ASP A 325 2.15 -4.51 -27.04
C ASP A 325 1.32 -3.51 -27.86
N LEU A 326 1.45 -2.21 -27.59
CA LEU A 326 0.73 -1.15 -28.30
C LEU A 326 1.13 -1.10 -29.77
N TYR A 327 2.43 -1.16 -30.08
CA TYR A 327 2.89 -1.14 -31.47
C TYR A 327 2.48 -2.39 -32.25
N TYR A 328 2.46 -3.57 -31.62
CA TYR A 328 1.95 -4.77 -32.27
C TYR A 328 0.48 -4.60 -32.67
N TRP A 329 -0.37 -4.11 -31.76
CA TRP A 329 -1.79 -3.91 -32.06
C TRP A 329 -2.03 -2.75 -33.04
N LEU A 330 -1.20 -1.70 -33.04
CA LEU A 330 -1.23 -0.65 -34.07
C LEU A 330 -0.91 -1.20 -35.46
N ALA A 331 0.03 -2.13 -35.56
CA ALA A 331 0.33 -2.83 -36.81
C ALA A 331 -0.88 -3.63 -37.30
N VAL A 332 -1.53 -4.37 -36.39
CA VAL A 332 -2.77 -5.11 -36.67
C VAL A 332 -3.90 -4.20 -37.16
N CYS A 333 -4.09 -3.03 -36.56
CA CYS A 333 -5.05 -2.04 -37.05
C CYS A 333 -4.69 -1.56 -38.47
N ALA A 334 -3.41 -1.28 -38.73
CA ALA A 334 -2.96 -0.82 -40.03
C ALA A 334 -3.16 -1.88 -41.13
N GLU A 335 -2.93 -3.16 -40.83
CA GLU A 335 -3.27 -4.27 -41.74
C GLU A 335 -4.75 -4.31 -42.08
N ALA A 336 -5.62 -4.20 -41.07
CA ALA A 336 -7.07 -4.19 -41.26
C ALA A 336 -7.55 -2.99 -42.10
N LEU A 337 -6.79 -1.89 -42.09
CA LEU A 337 -7.00 -0.71 -42.92
C LEU A 337 -6.30 -0.77 -44.29
N ASN A 338 -5.64 -1.88 -44.61
CA ASN A 338 -4.83 -2.09 -45.82
C ASN A 338 -3.62 -1.14 -45.96
N ASP A 339 -3.15 -0.56 -44.85
CA ASP A 339 -1.93 0.28 -44.82
C ASP A 339 -0.70 -0.59 -44.48
N ARG A 340 -0.14 -1.22 -45.53
CA ARG A 340 1.01 -2.13 -45.40
C ARG A 340 2.29 -1.43 -44.95
N THR A 341 2.45 -0.16 -45.27
CA THR A 341 3.66 0.60 -44.92
C THR A 341 3.68 0.84 -43.41
N SER A 342 2.60 1.42 -42.87
CA SER A 342 2.48 1.66 -41.43
C SER A 342 2.49 0.35 -40.64
N ALA A 343 1.84 -0.71 -41.13
CA ALA A 343 1.86 -2.02 -40.48
C ALA A 343 3.29 -2.54 -40.29
N ARG A 344 4.12 -2.49 -41.35
CA ARG A 344 5.51 -2.93 -41.29
C ARG A 344 6.33 -2.09 -40.31
N ASP A 345 6.16 -0.78 -40.31
CA ASP A 345 6.87 0.13 -39.40
C ASP A 345 6.50 -0.13 -37.93
N PHE A 346 5.22 -0.36 -37.65
CA PHE A 346 4.75 -0.68 -36.31
C PHE A 346 5.25 -2.05 -35.83
N TYR A 347 5.26 -3.09 -36.68
CA TYR A 347 5.88 -4.37 -36.32
C TYR A 347 7.39 -4.22 -36.05
N GLN A 348 8.10 -3.40 -36.82
CA GLN A 348 9.52 -3.13 -36.56
C GLN A 348 9.73 -2.50 -35.19
N LYS A 349 8.88 -1.55 -34.76
CA LYS A 349 8.91 -0.99 -33.41
C LYS A 349 8.59 -2.05 -32.35
N ALA A 350 7.54 -2.84 -32.58
CA ALA A 350 7.14 -3.92 -31.67
C ALA A 350 8.18 -5.04 -31.53
N ALA A 351 9.12 -5.18 -32.48
CA ALA A 351 10.20 -6.15 -32.44
C ALA A 351 11.48 -5.67 -31.70
N GLN A 352 11.51 -4.43 -31.19
CA GLN A 352 12.66 -3.84 -30.49
C GLN A 352 12.58 -4.06 -28.97
N GLY A 353 13.70 -3.86 -28.25
CA GLY A 353 13.76 -3.91 -26.79
C GLY A 353 14.70 -4.99 -26.26
N SER A 354 14.66 -5.21 -24.94
CA SER A 354 15.47 -6.26 -24.32
C SER A 354 14.88 -7.65 -24.59
N GLY A 355 15.75 -8.62 -24.83
CA GLY A 355 15.41 -10.04 -24.89
C GLY A 355 15.49 -10.77 -23.55
N GLN A 356 15.76 -10.05 -22.45
CA GLN A 356 15.97 -10.65 -21.14
C GLN A 356 14.64 -10.91 -20.43
N ILE A 357 14.54 -12.08 -19.79
CA ILE A 357 13.43 -12.45 -18.91
C ILE A 357 13.88 -12.20 -17.47
N GLY A 358 13.44 -11.08 -16.91
CA GLY A 358 13.65 -10.76 -15.51
C GLY A 358 12.61 -11.40 -14.61
N GLU A 359 12.99 -11.70 -13.37
CA GLU A 359 12.03 -11.67 -12.26
C GLU A 359 11.56 -10.20 -12.18
N SER A 360 10.27 -9.91 -12.35
CA SER A 360 9.75 -8.53 -12.24
C SER A 360 9.90 -8.10 -10.78
N LYS A 361 10.97 -7.35 -10.49
CA LYS A 361 11.38 -6.89 -9.16
C LYS A 361 10.98 -5.45 -8.92
N TYR A 362 10.94 -4.64 -9.97
CA TYR A 362 10.70 -3.21 -9.90
C TYR A 362 9.56 -2.79 -10.83
N TYR A 363 8.88 -1.69 -10.48
CA TYR A 363 7.75 -1.15 -11.27
C TYR A 363 8.16 -0.73 -12.69
N ASN A 364 9.45 -0.40 -12.89
CA ASN A 364 10.05 0.00 -14.16
C ASN A 364 10.69 -1.17 -14.93
N ASP A 365 10.60 -2.41 -14.41
CA ASP A 365 11.07 -3.57 -15.16
C ASP A 365 10.19 -3.78 -16.40
N GLN A 366 10.83 -4.16 -17.50
CA GLN A 366 10.11 -4.43 -18.74
C GLN A 366 9.12 -5.58 -18.53
N PRO A 367 7.81 -5.39 -18.80
CA PRO A 367 6.82 -6.44 -18.67
C PRO A 367 7.14 -7.63 -19.58
N VAL A 368 6.99 -8.86 -19.09
CA VAL A 368 7.36 -10.06 -19.86
C VAL A 368 6.54 -10.25 -21.13
N ASP A 369 5.33 -9.71 -21.18
CA ASP A 369 4.51 -9.69 -22.39
C ASP A 369 5.09 -8.81 -23.50
N TYR A 370 5.98 -7.86 -23.21
CA TYR A 370 6.69 -7.14 -24.27
C TYR A 370 7.59 -8.10 -25.06
N LEU A 371 8.26 -9.05 -24.40
CA LEU A 371 9.06 -10.07 -25.07
C LEU A 371 8.19 -10.99 -25.93
N PHE A 372 6.99 -11.35 -25.44
CA PHE A 372 6.01 -12.07 -26.25
C PHE A 372 5.65 -11.30 -27.52
N TYR A 373 5.34 -10.00 -27.42
CA TYR A 373 5.00 -9.18 -28.59
C TYR A 373 6.19 -8.97 -29.54
N GLN A 374 7.43 -8.97 -29.04
CA GLN A 374 8.62 -9.01 -29.91
C GLN A 374 8.63 -10.28 -30.76
N GLY A 375 8.38 -11.45 -30.16
CA GLY A 375 8.27 -12.72 -30.89
C GLY A 375 7.17 -12.69 -31.94
N MET A 376 5.97 -12.22 -31.55
CA MET A 376 4.83 -12.10 -32.47
C MET A 376 5.10 -11.14 -33.63
N ALA A 377 5.72 -9.98 -33.37
CA ALA A 377 6.08 -9.01 -34.40
C ALA A 377 7.13 -9.57 -35.36
N LYS A 378 8.12 -10.32 -34.85
CA LYS A 378 9.13 -11.00 -35.68
C LYS A 378 8.52 -12.05 -36.60
N ALA A 379 7.54 -12.81 -36.12
CA ALA A 379 6.79 -13.74 -36.96
C ALA A 379 6.09 -13.00 -38.12
N GLN A 380 5.43 -11.87 -37.84
CA GLN A 380 4.77 -11.06 -38.87
C GLN A 380 5.74 -10.40 -39.86
N LEU A 381 6.99 -10.17 -39.45
CA LEU A 381 8.06 -9.68 -40.34
C LEU A 381 8.76 -10.79 -41.15
N GLY A 382 8.30 -12.05 -41.05
CA GLY A 382 8.91 -13.20 -41.72
C GLY A 382 10.19 -13.72 -41.05
N GLN A 383 10.47 -13.29 -39.82
CA GLN A 383 11.63 -13.72 -39.02
C GLN A 383 11.27 -14.91 -38.11
N THR A 384 10.60 -15.93 -38.65
CA THR A 384 9.99 -17.05 -37.89
C THR A 384 10.97 -17.77 -36.97
N GLN A 385 12.21 -18.03 -37.43
CA GLN A 385 13.23 -18.69 -36.61
C GLN A 385 13.58 -17.87 -35.35
N GLN A 386 13.61 -16.54 -35.44
CA GLN A 386 13.88 -15.69 -34.28
C GLN A 386 12.69 -15.65 -33.32
N ALA A 387 11.45 -15.69 -33.85
CA ALA A 387 10.24 -15.76 -33.04
C ALA A 387 10.19 -17.08 -32.24
N GLU A 388 10.41 -18.22 -32.91
CA GLU A 388 10.48 -19.54 -32.27
C GLU A 388 11.55 -19.61 -31.19
N GLN A 389 12.71 -18.99 -31.44
CA GLN A 389 13.79 -18.90 -30.46
C GLN A 389 13.36 -18.15 -29.20
N ILE A 390 12.68 -17.00 -29.34
CA ILE A 390 12.17 -16.23 -28.19
C ILE A 390 11.22 -17.08 -27.36
N PHE A 391 10.21 -17.71 -27.98
CA PHE A 391 9.23 -18.49 -27.24
C PHE A 391 9.85 -19.73 -26.59
N SER A 392 10.83 -20.37 -27.25
CA SER A 392 11.57 -21.51 -26.67
C SER A 392 12.42 -21.08 -25.47
N GLN A 393 13.05 -19.91 -25.53
CA GLN A 393 13.80 -19.33 -24.41
C GLN A 393 12.88 -18.98 -23.23
N MET A 394 11.67 -18.49 -23.50
CA MET A 394 10.67 -18.24 -22.46
C MET A 394 10.26 -19.52 -21.73
N LEU A 395 10.04 -20.62 -22.44
CA LEU A 395 9.74 -21.92 -21.83
C LEU A 395 10.91 -22.45 -21.00
N ASP A 396 12.12 -22.46 -21.57
CA ASP A 396 13.32 -22.93 -20.88
C ASP A 396 13.59 -22.13 -19.60
N TRP A 397 13.42 -20.80 -19.65
CA TRP A 397 13.51 -19.95 -18.48
C TRP A 397 12.45 -20.32 -17.43
N ALA A 398 11.18 -20.44 -17.83
CA ALA A 398 10.09 -20.74 -16.89
C ALA A 398 10.27 -22.11 -16.21
N ASP A 399 10.70 -23.13 -16.96
CA ASP A 399 10.92 -24.48 -16.43
C ASP A 399 12.14 -24.54 -15.50
N LYS A 400 13.17 -23.72 -15.71
CA LYS A 400 14.32 -23.58 -14.79
C LYS A 400 14.00 -22.73 -13.56
N ALA A 401 13.17 -21.71 -13.72
CA ALA A 401 12.86 -20.75 -12.67
C ALA A 401 11.83 -21.26 -11.67
N LYS A 402 10.88 -22.11 -12.08
CA LYS A 402 9.73 -22.53 -11.24
C LYS A 402 10.10 -23.11 -9.86
N ASP A 403 11.24 -23.80 -9.78
CA ASP A 403 11.71 -24.48 -8.56
C ASP A 403 12.71 -23.63 -7.77
N ARG A 404 13.05 -22.43 -8.26
CA ARG A 404 13.96 -21.51 -7.58
C ARG A 404 13.23 -20.88 -6.38
N PRO A 405 13.86 -20.84 -5.19
CA PRO A 405 13.30 -20.11 -4.06
C PRO A 405 13.31 -18.61 -4.35
N PHE A 406 12.24 -17.92 -4.00
CA PHE A 406 12.16 -16.47 -4.03
C PHE A 406 13.11 -15.88 -2.98
N GLU A 407 13.98 -14.96 -3.43
CA GLU A 407 14.87 -14.19 -2.56
C GLU A 407 14.49 -12.71 -2.68
N ALA A 408 14.06 -12.12 -1.56
CA ALA A 408 13.80 -10.69 -1.51
C ALA A 408 15.13 -9.93 -1.66
N ASP A 409 15.17 -8.96 -2.58
CA ASP A 409 16.34 -8.09 -2.75
C ASP A 409 16.48 -7.19 -1.51
N PHE A 410 17.55 -7.40 -0.74
CA PHE A 410 17.85 -6.65 0.47
C PHE A 410 17.97 -5.13 0.21
N PHE A 411 18.33 -4.72 -1.01
CA PHE A 411 18.49 -3.32 -1.41
C PHE A 411 17.31 -2.78 -2.22
N ALA A 412 16.21 -3.55 -2.38
CA ALA A 412 15.03 -3.02 -3.05
C ALA A 412 14.47 -1.84 -2.23
N VAL A 413 14.72 -0.64 -2.74
CA VAL A 413 14.28 0.64 -2.16
C VAL A 413 12.79 0.90 -2.39
N SER A 414 12.13 0.02 -3.16
CA SER A 414 10.74 0.09 -3.57
C SER A 414 10.14 -1.32 -3.72
N LEU A 415 10.26 -2.15 -2.67
CA LEU A 415 9.49 -3.39 -2.62
C LEU A 415 7.99 -3.05 -2.77
N PRO A 416 7.26 -3.68 -3.71
CA PRO A 416 5.97 -3.16 -4.13
C PRO A 416 4.92 -3.46 -3.06
N ASP A 417 4.05 -2.46 -2.85
CA ASP A 417 2.91 -2.41 -1.94
C ASP A 417 3.27 -2.11 -0.47
N LEU A 418 3.09 -0.85 -0.05
CA LEU A 418 2.99 -0.44 1.37
C LEU A 418 1.67 -0.96 1.99
N VAL A 419 1.43 -2.26 1.87
CA VAL A 419 0.22 -2.95 2.32
C VAL A 419 0.58 -3.76 3.57
N VAL A 420 -0.34 -3.76 4.54
CA VAL A 420 -0.10 -4.36 5.85
C VAL A 420 -0.20 -5.88 5.88
N LEU A 421 -0.70 -6.49 4.79
CA LEU A 421 -0.88 -7.93 4.67
C LEU A 421 0.32 -8.54 3.94
N ASP A 422 1.00 -9.48 4.59
CA ASP A 422 2.21 -10.09 4.05
C ASP A 422 1.84 -10.91 2.79
N SER A 423 2.40 -10.58 1.63
CA SER A 423 2.22 -11.37 0.41
C SER A 423 3.28 -12.46 0.29
N ASP A 424 2.90 -13.66 -0.14
CA ASP A 424 3.85 -14.76 -0.37
C ASP A 424 4.65 -14.54 -1.67
N GLY A 425 5.95 -14.25 -1.52
CA GLY A 425 6.87 -14.04 -2.63
C GLY A 425 7.09 -15.28 -3.50
N GLN A 426 7.08 -16.49 -2.91
CA GLN A 426 7.19 -17.73 -3.67
C GLN A 426 5.95 -17.93 -4.54
N HIS A 427 4.78 -17.65 -3.98
CA HIS A 427 3.52 -17.72 -4.70
C HIS A 427 3.48 -16.71 -5.88
N LYS A 428 3.93 -15.48 -5.68
CA LYS A 428 4.09 -14.47 -6.75
C LYS A 428 5.06 -14.96 -7.85
N HIS A 429 6.18 -15.56 -7.47
CA HIS A 429 7.15 -16.13 -8.41
C HIS A 429 6.56 -17.27 -9.25
N GLN A 430 5.78 -18.16 -8.64
CA GLN A 430 5.07 -19.23 -9.34
C GLN A 430 4.07 -18.69 -10.37
N GLN A 431 3.30 -17.65 -10.00
CA GLN A 431 2.39 -16.97 -10.93
C GLN A 431 3.15 -16.38 -12.12
N HIS A 432 4.27 -15.71 -11.88
CA HIS A 432 5.11 -15.14 -12.94
C HIS A 432 5.62 -16.23 -13.90
N CYS A 433 6.17 -17.33 -13.37
CA CYS A 433 6.63 -18.47 -14.18
C CYS A 433 5.49 -19.07 -15.04
N LEU A 434 4.30 -19.24 -14.46
CA LEU A 434 3.12 -19.70 -15.20
C LEU A 434 2.68 -18.71 -16.28
N PHE A 435 2.77 -17.41 -16.02
CA PHE A 435 2.44 -16.38 -17.01
C PHE A 435 3.43 -16.39 -18.18
N VAL A 436 4.74 -16.47 -17.92
CA VAL A 436 5.77 -16.62 -18.98
C VAL A 436 5.50 -17.85 -19.84
N LYS A 437 5.22 -18.99 -19.19
CA LYS A 437 4.89 -20.25 -19.88
C LYS A 437 3.64 -20.14 -20.74
N THR A 438 2.61 -19.47 -20.22
CA THR A 438 1.35 -19.23 -20.95
C THR A 438 1.57 -18.41 -22.20
N LEU A 439 2.32 -17.32 -22.12
CA LEU A 439 2.64 -16.48 -23.28
C LEU A 439 3.50 -17.22 -24.31
N ALA A 440 4.45 -18.05 -23.86
CA ALA A 440 5.28 -18.82 -24.77
C ALA A 440 4.47 -19.87 -25.56
N TYR A 441 3.56 -20.59 -24.90
CA TYR A 441 2.66 -21.51 -25.61
C TYR A 441 1.71 -20.80 -26.57
N LEU A 442 1.23 -19.62 -26.19
CA LEU A 442 0.45 -18.78 -27.09
C LEU A 442 1.24 -18.41 -28.35
N GLY A 443 2.50 -18.00 -28.17
CA GLY A 443 3.39 -17.61 -29.28
C GLY A 443 3.77 -18.76 -30.21
N GLN A 444 3.86 -19.98 -29.68
CA GLN A 444 4.08 -21.20 -30.47
C GLN A 444 2.83 -21.73 -31.17
N GLY A 445 1.66 -21.07 -31.01
CA GLY A 445 0.39 -21.58 -31.53
C GLY A 445 -0.12 -22.85 -30.81
N ASN A 446 0.48 -23.22 -29.67
CA ASN A 446 0.14 -24.45 -28.93
C ASN A 446 -1.11 -24.24 -28.07
N THR A 447 -2.27 -24.24 -28.75
CA THR A 447 -3.59 -23.95 -28.15
C THR A 447 -3.91 -24.82 -26.93
N PRO A 448 -3.69 -26.15 -26.94
CA PRO A 448 -3.98 -26.99 -25.77
C PRO A 448 -3.16 -26.59 -24.55
N GLN A 449 -1.86 -26.33 -24.72
CA GLN A 449 -0.98 -25.97 -23.61
C GLN A 449 -1.20 -24.54 -23.11
N PHE A 450 -1.47 -23.60 -24.01
CA PHE A 450 -1.88 -22.24 -23.65
C PHE A 450 -3.13 -22.24 -22.75
N ASN A 451 -4.18 -22.95 -23.16
CA ASN A 451 -5.42 -23.01 -22.38
C ASN A 451 -5.19 -23.68 -21.01
N ALA A 452 -4.42 -24.76 -20.97
CA ALA A 452 -4.10 -25.46 -19.72
C ALA A 452 -3.29 -24.57 -18.75
N SER A 453 -2.24 -23.90 -19.22
CA SER A 453 -1.42 -23.03 -18.37
C SER A 453 -2.15 -21.76 -17.94
N LEU A 454 -3.00 -21.19 -18.82
CA LEU A 454 -3.86 -20.05 -18.48
C LEU A 454 -4.87 -20.42 -17.39
N GLN A 455 -5.49 -21.59 -17.49
CA GLN A 455 -6.41 -22.09 -16.47
C GLN A 455 -5.68 -22.32 -15.14
N GLN A 456 -4.47 -22.88 -15.16
CA GLN A 456 -3.65 -23.03 -13.95
C GLN A 456 -3.31 -21.67 -13.32
N LEU A 457 -2.92 -20.68 -14.12
CA LEU A 457 -2.63 -19.33 -13.64
C LEU A 457 -3.87 -18.68 -13.01
N LEU A 458 -5.03 -18.77 -13.65
CA LEU A 458 -6.29 -18.20 -13.12
C LEU A 458 -6.86 -18.98 -11.93
N ALA A 459 -6.55 -20.28 -11.80
CA ALA A 459 -6.87 -21.03 -10.59
C ALA A 459 -5.99 -20.59 -9.41
N LEU A 460 -4.72 -20.25 -9.67
CA LEU A 460 -3.78 -19.77 -8.66
C LEU A 460 -4.06 -18.30 -8.27
N ASN A 461 -4.37 -17.46 -9.26
CA ASN A 461 -4.73 -16.06 -9.09
C ASN A 461 -5.91 -15.69 -10.00
N PRO A 462 -7.15 -15.82 -9.50
CA PRO A 462 -8.35 -15.45 -10.24
C PRO A 462 -8.43 -13.96 -10.60
N ASN A 463 -7.61 -13.12 -9.99
CA ASN A 463 -7.59 -11.66 -10.13
C ASN A 463 -6.39 -11.17 -10.98
N HIS A 464 -5.76 -12.06 -11.76
CA HIS A 464 -4.60 -11.70 -12.58
C HIS A 464 -5.02 -10.92 -13.84
N ASP A 465 -4.82 -9.60 -13.84
CA ASP A 465 -5.25 -8.69 -14.91
C ASP A 465 -4.83 -9.12 -16.31
N LYS A 466 -3.52 -9.32 -16.53
CA LYS A 466 -3.02 -9.69 -17.88
C LYS A 466 -3.48 -11.08 -18.31
N ALA A 467 -3.68 -12.03 -17.41
CA ALA A 467 -4.20 -13.35 -17.76
C ALA A 467 -5.62 -13.22 -18.32
N HIS A 468 -6.47 -12.39 -17.71
CA HIS A 468 -7.81 -12.05 -18.22
C HIS A 468 -7.78 -11.22 -19.50
N LEU A 469 -6.73 -10.42 -19.73
CA LEU A 469 -6.54 -9.75 -21.02
C LEU A 469 -6.21 -10.79 -22.11
N PHE A 470 -5.23 -11.66 -21.87
CA PHE A 470 -4.81 -12.70 -22.81
C PHE A 470 -5.86 -13.79 -23.01
N SER A 471 -6.78 -14.02 -22.08
CA SER A 471 -7.92 -14.92 -22.31
C SER A 471 -8.88 -14.40 -23.39
N LEU A 472 -8.94 -13.08 -23.58
CA LEU A 472 -9.77 -12.45 -24.63
C LEU A 472 -9.02 -12.36 -25.95
N LEU A 473 -7.75 -11.94 -25.88
CA LEU A 473 -6.90 -11.76 -27.06
C LEU A 473 -6.43 -13.10 -27.66
N GLY A 474 -6.35 -14.15 -26.85
CA GLY A 474 -5.69 -15.41 -27.18
C GLY A 474 -6.15 -16.03 -28.49
N ASN A 475 -7.46 -16.12 -28.72
CA ASN A 475 -7.99 -16.69 -29.98
C ASN A 475 -7.60 -15.85 -31.21
N SER A 476 -7.64 -14.51 -31.10
CA SER A 476 -7.21 -13.64 -32.19
C SER A 476 -5.70 -13.71 -32.43
N LEU A 477 -4.90 -13.91 -31.38
CA LEU A 477 -3.45 -14.06 -31.48
C LEU A 477 -3.08 -15.42 -32.09
N LEU A 478 -3.74 -16.50 -31.67
CA LEU A 478 -3.58 -17.85 -32.25
C LEU A 478 -3.91 -17.88 -33.74
N ALA A 479 -4.98 -17.19 -34.16
CA ALA A 479 -5.36 -17.09 -35.56
C ALA A 479 -4.32 -16.34 -36.43
N ARG A 480 -3.45 -15.54 -35.80
CA ARG A 480 -2.41 -14.74 -36.46
C ARG A 480 -1.00 -15.33 -36.32
N GLY A 481 -0.80 -16.28 -35.40
CA GLY A 481 0.48 -16.91 -35.10
C GLY A 481 0.92 -18.02 -36.07
N ASN A 482 0.13 -18.30 -37.11
CA ASN A 482 0.42 -19.31 -38.13
C ASN A 482 0.61 -18.68 -39.51
#